data_AF-A0A7S0P5J1-F1
#
_entry.id   AF-A0A7S0P5J1-F1
#
_cell.length_a   1.000
_cell.length_b   1.000
_cell.length_c   1.000
_cell.angle_alpha   90.00
_cell.angle_beta   90.00
_cell.angle_gamma   90.00
#
_symmetry.space_group_name_H-M   'P 1'
#
loop_
_entity.id
_entity.type
_entity.pdbx_description
1 polymer ?
#
loop_
_entity_poly.entity_id
_entity_poly.type
_entity_poly.pdbx_seq_one_letter_code
_entity_poly.pdbx_strand_id
1 'polypeptide(L)'
;CVKAAQAGGAGLFVYNRQEGNALGEVSKFLVHNARRVLGDSVDNFYSQQQRVTGTMDMRLFELYPDVLLWLGVTRIDVFVTSSQSKAHAVEEAGITIVQCLEVPSAKLPVSANVEVGASEGLKRVGASE
;
A
#
# COMPACT_ATOMS: atom_id res chain seq x y z
N CYS A 1 -12.50 3.59 -11.23
CA CYS A 1 -13.33 4.78 -11.49
C CYS A 1 -14.31 4.57 -12.63
N VAL A 2 -13.87 4.29 -13.87
CA VAL A 2 -14.77 4.12 -15.04
C VAL A 2 -15.88 3.09 -14.80
N LYS A 3 -15.54 1.90 -14.28
CA LYS A 3 -16.55 0.88 -13.96
C LYS A 3 -17.60 1.32 -12.93
N ALA A 4 -17.19 2.12 -11.94
CA ALA A 4 -18.11 2.66 -10.94
C ALA A 4 -19.08 3.66 -11.59
N ALA A 5 -18.56 4.52 -12.48
CA ALA A 5 -19.39 5.43 -13.27
C ALA A 5 -20.35 4.70 -14.20
N GLN A 6 -19.90 3.63 -14.86
CA GLN A 6 -20.75 2.78 -15.71
C GLN A 6 -21.88 2.10 -14.93
N ALA A 7 -21.69 1.84 -13.63
CA ALA A 7 -22.72 1.31 -12.74
C ALA A 7 -23.62 2.40 -12.11
N GLY A 8 -23.52 3.65 -12.57
CA GLY A 8 -24.29 4.79 -12.06
C GLY A 8 -23.76 5.39 -10.76
N GLY A 9 -22.55 5.00 -10.32
CA GLY A 9 -21.89 5.55 -9.15
C GLY A 9 -20.80 6.58 -9.48
N ALA A 10 -19.96 6.87 -8.49
CA ALA A 10 -18.76 7.67 -8.65
C ALA A 10 -17.53 6.85 -8.25
N GLY A 11 -16.37 7.15 -8.83
CA GLY A 11 -15.12 6.52 -8.45
C GLY A 11 -14.03 7.56 -8.27
N LEU A 12 -13.30 7.44 -7.16
CA LEU A 12 -12.20 8.31 -6.80
C LEU A 12 -10.88 7.53 -6.87
N PHE A 13 -9.82 8.19 -7.32
CA PHE A 13 -8.47 7.67 -7.23
C PHE A 13 -7.59 8.73 -6.57
N VAL A 14 -6.99 8.38 -5.43
CA VAL A 14 -6.09 9.27 -4.68
C VAL A 14 -4.65 8.83 -4.95
N TYR A 15 -3.86 9.71 -5.57
CA TYR A 15 -2.47 9.44 -5.88
C TYR A 15 -1.54 10.08 -4.82
N ASN A 16 -1.15 9.28 -3.83
CA ASN A 16 -0.21 9.72 -2.80
C ASN A 16 1.23 9.64 -3.32
N ARG A 17 1.94 10.77 -3.30
CA ARG A 17 3.35 10.88 -3.72
C ARG A 17 4.31 10.37 -2.64
N GLN A 18 4.26 9.07 -2.35
CA GLN A 18 5.05 8.40 -1.31
C GLN A 18 5.87 7.25 -1.91
N GLU A 19 6.71 7.56 -2.90
CA GLU A 19 7.50 6.56 -3.62
C GLU A 19 8.48 5.81 -2.70
N GLY A 20 8.66 4.51 -2.94
CA GLY A 20 9.59 3.68 -2.18
C GLY A 20 9.30 3.63 -0.68
N ASN A 21 8.04 3.44 -0.26
CA ASN A 21 7.62 3.52 1.14
C ASN A 21 7.94 4.88 1.78
N ALA A 22 7.75 5.96 1.02
CA ALA A 22 8.12 7.33 1.37
C ALA A 22 9.63 7.57 1.60
N LEU A 23 10.51 6.67 1.14
CA LEU A 23 11.97 6.82 1.19
C LEU A 23 12.55 7.54 -0.03
N GLY A 24 11.72 7.76 -1.06
CA GLY A 24 12.10 8.44 -2.29
C GLY A 24 12.69 7.51 -3.35
N GLU A 25 12.77 8.05 -4.57
CA GLU A 25 13.16 7.33 -5.79
C GLU A 25 14.61 6.81 -5.71
N VAL A 26 15.54 7.64 -5.21
CA VAL A 26 16.97 7.28 -5.10
C VAL A 26 17.15 6.08 -4.18
N SER A 27 16.52 6.11 -3.01
CA SER A 27 16.55 5.02 -2.04
C SER A 27 15.98 3.73 -2.64
N LYS A 28 14.86 3.83 -3.37
CA LYS A 28 14.28 2.70 -4.10
C LYS A 28 15.29 2.08 -5.09
N PHE A 29 16.00 2.89 -5.87
CA PHE A 29 17.03 2.38 -6.79
C PHE A 29 18.18 1.66 -6.07
N LEU A 30 18.61 2.19 -4.92
CA LEU A 30 19.66 1.55 -4.12
C LEU A 30 19.18 0.21 -3.55
N VAL A 31 17.94 0.12 -3.07
CA VAL A 31 17.33 -1.12 -2.59
C VAL A 31 17.19 -2.15 -3.70
N HIS A 32 16.75 -1.76 -4.91
CA HIS A 32 16.69 -2.68 -6.05
C HIS A 32 18.07 -3.22 -6.43
N ASN A 33 19.11 -2.37 -6.40
CA ASN A 33 20.48 -2.83 -6.65
C ASN A 33 20.98 -3.78 -5.56
N ALA A 34 20.71 -3.48 -4.29
CA ALA A 34 21.04 -4.36 -3.17
C ALA A 34 20.37 -5.73 -3.31
N ARG A 35 19.06 -5.77 -3.61
CA ARG A 35 18.30 -7.01 -3.85
C ARG A 35 18.88 -7.83 -5.00
N ARG A 36 19.26 -7.18 -6.11
CA ARG A 36 19.87 -7.86 -7.26
C ARG A 36 21.22 -8.51 -6.93
N VAL A 37 22.04 -7.89 -6.10
CA VAL A 37 23.40 -8.36 -5.78
C VAL A 37 23.41 -9.33 -4.60
N LEU A 38 22.54 -9.12 -3.62
CA LEU A 38 22.56 -9.81 -2.32
C LEU A 38 21.46 -10.87 -2.18
N GLY A 39 20.63 -11.04 -3.22
CA GLY A 39 19.52 -11.99 -3.26
C GLY A 39 18.17 -11.31 -3.06
N ASP A 40 17.17 -11.76 -3.83
CA ASP A 40 15.81 -11.23 -3.83
C ASP A 40 14.82 -12.32 -3.39
N SER A 41 14.25 -12.16 -2.20
CA SER A 41 13.29 -13.10 -1.62
C SER A 41 12.26 -12.36 -0.78
N VAL A 42 11.12 -13.00 -0.52
CA VAL A 42 10.07 -12.42 0.33
C VAL A 42 10.60 -12.13 1.74
N ASP A 43 11.36 -13.06 2.31
CA ASP A 43 11.85 -12.98 3.70
C ASP A 43 12.93 -11.90 3.89
N ASN A 44 13.70 -11.59 2.84
CA ASN A 44 14.77 -10.60 2.92
C ASN A 44 14.41 -9.21 2.39
N PHE A 45 13.21 -9.02 1.84
CA PHE A 45 12.84 -7.76 1.18
C PHE A 45 12.99 -6.55 2.11
N TYR A 46 12.34 -6.58 3.28
CA TYR A 46 12.38 -5.47 4.23
C TYR A 46 13.71 -5.33 4.96
N SER A 47 14.43 -6.44 5.16
CA SER A 47 15.78 -6.38 5.75
C SER A 47 16.79 -5.75 4.79
N GLN A 48 16.69 -6.00 3.48
CA GLN A 48 17.48 -5.29 2.47
C GLN A 48 17.11 -3.81 2.42
N GLN A 49 15.82 -3.48 2.52
CA GLN A 49 15.37 -2.09 2.59
C GLN A 49 15.98 -1.38 3.80
N GLN A 50 15.78 -1.92 5.00
CA GLN A 50 16.32 -1.37 6.24
C GLN A 50 17.84 -1.25 6.22
N ARG A 51 18.56 -2.19 5.59
CA ARG A 51 20.02 -2.12 5.46
C ARG A 51 20.49 -0.91 4.66
N VAL A 52 19.73 -0.52 3.64
CA VAL A 52 20.06 0.61 2.76
C VAL A 52 19.60 1.94 3.35
N THR A 53 18.41 1.97 3.96
CA THR A 53 17.72 3.22 4.31
C THR A 53 17.60 3.46 5.81
N GLY A 54 17.97 2.49 6.65
CA GLY A 54 17.84 2.53 8.11
C GLY A 54 16.44 2.21 8.64
N THR A 55 15.42 2.13 7.79
CA THR A 55 14.03 1.84 8.16
C THR A 55 13.30 1.04 7.08
N MET A 56 12.28 0.29 7.47
CA MET A 56 11.47 -0.53 6.56
C MET A 56 10.34 0.27 5.88
N ASP A 57 9.83 1.31 6.53
CA ASP A 57 8.72 2.14 6.05
C ASP A 57 8.78 3.54 6.66
N MET A 58 8.44 4.58 5.90
CA MET A 58 8.28 5.97 6.37
C MET A 58 6.92 6.56 5.98
N ARG A 59 5.99 5.74 5.46
CA ARG A 59 4.65 6.21 5.13
C ARG A 59 3.89 6.55 6.40
N LEU A 60 3.23 7.71 6.38
CA LEU A 60 2.28 8.12 7.40
C LEU A 60 0.88 7.83 6.87
N PHE A 61 0.27 6.74 7.35
CA PHE A 61 -1.04 6.27 6.87
C PHE A 61 -2.18 7.14 7.39
N GLU A 62 -1.97 7.81 8.52
CA GLU A 62 -2.89 8.72 9.20
C GLU A 62 -3.25 9.93 8.33
N LEU A 63 -2.42 10.29 7.34
CA LEU A 63 -2.70 11.37 6.39
C LEU A 63 -3.41 10.87 5.11
N TYR A 64 -3.59 9.57 4.92
CA TYR A 64 -4.28 9.03 3.74
C TYR A 64 -5.75 9.47 3.64
N PRO A 65 -6.50 9.58 4.76
CA PRO A 65 -7.89 10.03 4.72
C PRO A 65 -8.06 11.50 4.36
N ASP A 66 -7.02 12.35 4.46
CA ASP A 66 -7.14 13.81 4.33
C ASP A 66 -7.86 14.26 3.05
N VAL A 67 -7.51 13.65 1.91
CA VAL A 67 -8.15 13.97 0.63
C VAL A 67 -9.63 13.54 0.62
N LEU A 68 -9.96 12.44 1.29
CA LEU A 68 -11.32 11.92 1.39
C LEU A 68 -12.16 12.84 2.28
N LEU A 69 -11.61 13.25 3.42
CA LEU A 69 -12.21 14.22 4.34
C LEU A 69 -12.43 15.57 3.67
N TRP A 70 -11.43 16.07 2.94
CA TRP A 70 -11.52 17.33 2.19
C TRP A 70 -12.65 17.30 1.14
N LEU A 71 -12.86 16.16 0.49
CA LEU A 71 -13.96 15.95 -0.47
C LEU A 71 -15.32 15.70 0.21
N GLY A 72 -15.37 15.63 1.54
CA GLY A 72 -16.60 15.35 2.30
C GLY A 72 -17.08 13.89 2.17
N VAL A 73 -16.19 12.95 1.86
CA VAL A 73 -16.52 11.52 1.79
C VAL A 73 -16.78 11.01 3.20
N THR A 74 -17.96 10.43 3.43
CA THR A 74 -18.34 9.83 4.72
C THR A 74 -18.52 8.31 4.65
N ARG A 75 -18.65 7.77 3.43
CA ARG A 75 -18.86 6.35 3.16
C ARG A 75 -18.18 5.95 1.85
N ILE A 76 -17.55 4.79 1.87
CA ILE A 76 -16.95 4.13 0.72
C ILE A 76 -17.60 2.76 0.57
N ASP A 77 -18.43 2.58 -0.46
CA ASP A 77 -19.03 1.27 -0.71
C ASP A 77 -17.98 0.24 -1.13
N VAL A 78 -16.96 0.64 -1.88
CA VAL A 78 -15.90 -0.27 -2.34
C VAL A 78 -14.53 0.36 -2.18
N PHE A 79 -13.76 -0.11 -1.20
CA PHE A 79 -12.39 0.34 -0.99
C PHE A 79 -11.40 -0.66 -1.60
N VAL A 80 -10.70 -0.25 -2.66
CA VAL A 80 -9.76 -1.12 -3.36
C VAL A 80 -8.38 -1.01 -2.72
N THR A 81 -8.09 -1.88 -1.77
CA THR A 81 -6.82 -1.93 -1.05
C THR A 81 -6.50 -3.36 -0.63
N SER A 82 -5.22 -3.73 -0.70
CA SER A 82 -4.69 -4.92 -0.04
C SER A 82 -4.02 -4.60 1.30
N SER A 83 -3.94 -3.33 1.71
CA SER A 83 -3.30 -2.91 2.97
C SER A 83 -4.36 -2.65 4.04
N GLN A 84 -4.24 -3.37 5.16
CA GLN A 84 -5.09 -3.17 6.33
C GLN A 84 -4.83 -1.81 6.99
N SER A 85 -3.58 -1.36 7.08
CA SER A 85 -3.23 -0.04 7.63
C SER A 85 -3.96 1.11 6.91
N LYS A 86 -4.13 1.01 5.57
CA LYS A 86 -4.92 1.99 4.82
C LYS A 86 -6.41 1.95 5.16
N ALA A 87 -6.98 0.75 5.28
CA ALA A 87 -8.39 0.60 5.63
C ALA A 87 -8.65 1.14 7.05
N HIS A 88 -7.78 0.78 7.99
CA HIS A 88 -7.86 1.23 9.38
C HIS A 88 -7.78 2.75 9.50
N ALA A 89 -6.78 3.39 8.88
CA ALA A 89 -6.65 4.85 8.92
C ALA A 89 -7.91 5.57 8.39
N VAL A 90 -8.56 5.01 7.36
CA VAL A 90 -9.80 5.58 6.80
C VAL A 90 -10.99 5.39 7.75
N GLU A 91 -11.10 4.23 8.40
CA GLU A 91 -12.14 3.96 9.40
C GLU A 91 -11.96 4.82 10.66
N GLU A 92 -10.72 4.99 11.15
CA GLU A 92 -10.38 5.85 12.28
C GLU A 92 -10.70 7.33 12.01
N ALA A 93 -10.59 7.76 10.75
CA ALA A 93 -11.03 9.08 10.31
C ALA A 93 -12.57 9.24 10.25
N GLY A 94 -13.34 8.22 10.62
CA GLY A 94 -14.80 8.24 10.67
C GLY A 94 -15.48 7.94 9.34
N ILE A 95 -14.74 7.45 8.34
CA ILE A 95 -15.31 7.10 7.03
C ILE A 95 -15.71 5.63 7.04
N THR A 96 -16.98 5.35 6.77
CA THR A 96 -17.48 3.96 6.75
C THR A 96 -17.03 3.22 5.50
N ILE A 97 -16.32 2.11 5.65
CA ILE A 97 -16.01 1.20 4.53
C ILE A 97 -16.97 0.01 4.55
N VAL A 98 -17.62 -0.29 3.42
CA VAL A 98 -18.60 -1.39 3.31
C VAL A 98 -17.94 -2.69 2.89
N GLN A 99 -17.08 -2.64 1.86
CA GLN A 99 -16.27 -3.77 1.45
C GLN A 99 -14.87 -3.34 1.03
N CYS A 100 -13.87 -4.08 1.48
CA CYS A 100 -12.50 -4.00 0.98
C CYS A 100 -12.31 -5.05 -0.11
N LEU A 101 -11.84 -4.61 -1.29
CA LEU A 101 -11.49 -5.50 -2.39
C LEU A 101 -9.99 -5.43 -2.65
N GLU A 102 -9.37 -6.60 -2.71
CA GLU A 102 -7.95 -6.70 -3.06
C GLU A 102 -7.73 -6.54 -4.57
N VAL A 103 -6.53 -6.08 -4.93
CA VAL A 103 -6.11 -6.01 -6.33
C VAL A 103 -5.83 -7.43 -6.81
N PRO A 104 -6.45 -7.90 -7.91
CA PRO A 104 -6.23 -9.27 -8.39
C PRO A 104 -4.76 -9.53 -8.75
N SER A 105 -4.15 -10.54 -8.11
CA SER A 105 -2.75 -10.92 -8.32
C SER A 105 -2.43 -11.29 -9.76
N ALA A 106 -3.38 -11.88 -10.50
CA ALA A 106 -3.23 -12.22 -11.92
C ALA A 106 -2.98 -11.02 -12.84
N LYS A 107 -3.20 -9.79 -12.37
CA LYS A 107 -2.93 -8.55 -13.12
C LYS A 107 -1.58 -7.91 -12.76
N LEU A 108 -0.88 -8.47 -11.78
CA LEU A 108 0.42 -7.97 -11.35
C LEU A 108 1.52 -8.59 -12.22
N PRO A 109 2.57 -7.83 -12.55
CA PRO A 109 3.72 -8.40 -13.24
C PRO A 109 4.43 -9.40 -12.32
N VAL A 110 5.02 -10.45 -12.90
CA VAL A 110 5.73 -11.50 -12.14
C VAL A 110 6.83 -10.92 -11.24
N SER A 111 7.47 -9.83 -11.67
CA SER A 111 8.49 -9.12 -10.89
C SER A 111 7.97 -8.50 -9.59
N ALA A 112 6.66 -8.29 -9.45
CA ALA A 112 6.05 -7.74 -8.23
C ALA A 112 5.78 -8.82 -7.16
N ASN A 113 5.94 -10.11 -7.47
CA ASN A 113 5.60 -11.19 -6.54
C ASN A 113 6.37 -11.10 -5.21
N VAL A 114 7.64 -10.69 -5.24
CA VAL A 114 8.45 -10.53 -4.02
C VAL A 114 7.94 -9.37 -3.16
N GLU A 115 7.61 -8.23 -3.78
CA GLU A 115 7.10 -7.04 -3.08
C GLU A 115 5.72 -7.28 -2.47
N VAL A 116 4.85 -7.98 -3.21
CA VAL A 116 3.51 -8.37 -2.76
C VAL A 116 3.61 -9.38 -1.62
N GLY A 117 4.42 -10.44 -1.81
CA GLY A 117 4.62 -11.46 -0.79
C GLY A 117 5.24 -10.91 0.50
N ALA A 118 6.18 -9.97 0.40
CA ALA A 118 6.76 -9.31 1.56
C ALA A 118 5.71 -8.49 2.32
N SER A 119 4.88 -7.74 1.57
CA SER A 119 3.77 -6.96 2.16
C SER A 119 2.74 -7.86 2.87
N GLU A 120 2.49 -9.07 2.37
CA GLU A 120 1.64 -10.06 3.04
C GLU A 120 2.32 -10.69 4.27
N GLY A 121 3.61 -10.98 4.19
CA GLY A 121 4.41 -11.51 5.31
C GLY A 121 4.44 -10.55 6.50
N LEU A 122 4.57 -9.24 6.25
CA LEU A 122 4.54 -8.21 7.29
C LEU A 122 3.21 -8.20 8.07
N LYS A 123 2.07 -8.46 7.39
CA LYS A 123 0.75 -8.57 8.06
C LYS A 123 0.69 -9.72 9.06
N ARG A 124 1.45 -10.79 8.86
CA ARG A 124 1.45 -11.96 9.77
C ARG A 124 2.28 -11.71 11.02
N VAL A 125 3.35 -10.92 10.92
CA VAL A 125 4.22 -10.58 12.07
C VAL A 125 3.56 -9.55 12.98
N GLY A 126 2.82 -8.59 12.41
CA GLY A 126 2.07 -7.58 13.20
C GLY A 126 0.76 -8.09 13.84
N ALA A 127 0.34 -9.32 13.56
CA ALA A 127 -0.85 -9.94 14.18
C ALA A 127 -0.49 -10.84 15.39
N SER A 128 0.80 -10.94 15.73
CA SER A 128 1.34 -11.73 16.84
C SER A 128 1.80 -10.88 18.04
N GLU A 129 1.41 -9.60 18.08
CA GLU A 129 1.55 -8.72 19.25
C GLU A 129 0.18 -8.28 19.79
#